data_AF-A0A956VZ78-F1
#
_entry.id   AF-A0A956VZ78-F1
#
_cell.length_a   1.000
_cell.length_b   1.000
_cell.length_c   1.000
_cell.angle_alpha   90.00
_cell.angle_beta   90.00
_cell.angle_gamma   90.00
#
_symmetry.space_group_name_H-M   'P 1'
#
loop_
_entity.id
_entity.type
_entity.pdbx_description
1 polymer ?
#
loop_
_entity_poly.entity_id
_entity_poly.type
_entity_poly.pdbx_seq_one_letter_code
_entity_poly.pdbx_strand_id
1 'polypeptide(L)'
;GVEVLSEESSSTEVTEEYTDLQSRIRNLERTEAQYLTLLDRADTIDDILTVNDRLDGVRSQIEQIQGRLNLLDDLTDLATVSMSISPLVPAATSEVSSGKPSFVDNFSEAIGWSGDALARLLAGSAYIIVAAMWLIVPGVLAVVGVWFSRRKETPAVQPPA
;
A
#
# COMPACT_ATOMS: atom_id res chain seq x y z
N GLY A 1 16.98 -37.17 -25.57
CA GLY A 1 15.61 -37.29 -25.03
C GLY A 1 15.68 -37.11 -23.54
N VAL A 2 15.73 -35.86 -23.10
CA VAL A 2 15.58 -35.36 -21.73
C VAL A 2 15.12 -33.89 -21.92
N GLU A 3 14.36 -33.35 -20.95
CA GLU A 3 13.79 -31.99 -20.87
C GLU A 3 12.31 -31.85 -21.22
N VAL A 4 11.45 -32.26 -20.27
CA VAL A 4 10.16 -31.56 -20.01
C VAL A 4 9.62 -31.78 -18.59
N LEU A 5 10.23 -32.61 -17.75
CA LEU A 5 9.71 -32.93 -16.40
C LEU A 5 9.89 -31.83 -15.34
N SER A 6 10.77 -30.84 -15.53
CA SER A 6 11.08 -29.88 -14.45
C SER A 6 10.04 -28.77 -14.29
N GLU A 7 9.36 -28.37 -15.37
CA GLU A 7 8.47 -27.21 -15.36
C GLU A 7 7.07 -27.53 -14.78
N GLU A 8 6.56 -28.74 -15.05
CA GLU A 8 5.32 -29.25 -14.44
C GLU A 8 5.46 -29.39 -12.91
N SER A 9 6.63 -29.81 -12.44
CA SER A 9 6.89 -29.96 -11.00
C SER A 9 6.89 -28.61 -10.27
N SER A 10 7.52 -27.57 -10.84
CA SER A 10 7.59 -26.25 -10.21
C SER A 10 6.21 -25.56 -10.15
N SER A 11 5.39 -25.73 -11.19
CA SER A 11 4.05 -25.12 -11.23
C SER A 11 3.08 -25.76 -10.23
N THR A 12 3.22 -27.08 -10.03
CA THR A 12 2.42 -27.84 -9.06
C THR A 12 2.73 -27.42 -7.62
N GLU A 13 4.02 -27.23 -7.30
CA GLU A 13 4.47 -26.83 -5.97
C GLU A 13 3.93 -25.47 -5.54
N VAL A 14 3.94 -24.48 -6.44
CA VAL A 14 3.38 -23.13 -6.16
C VAL A 14 1.86 -23.17 -6.00
N THR A 15 1.17 -24.02 -6.77
CA THR A 15 -0.28 -24.20 -6.66
C THR A 15 -0.68 -24.83 -5.32
N GLU A 16 0.13 -25.78 -4.82
CA GLU A 16 -0.05 -26.39 -3.50
C GLU A 16 0.18 -25.37 -2.37
N GLU A 17 1.27 -24.59 -2.45
CA GLU A 17 1.56 -23.50 -1.50
C GLU A 17 0.41 -22.49 -1.45
N TYR A 18 -0.08 -22.04 -2.61
CA TYR A 18 -1.17 -21.07 -2.70
C TYR A 18 -2.46 -21.58 -2.02
N THR A 19 -2.80 -22.86 -2.24
CA THR A 19 -4.00 -23.48 -1.66
C THR A 19 -3.86 -23.67 -0.14
N ASP A 20 -2.67 -24.02 0.35
CA ASP A 20 -2.39 -24.10 1.80
C ASP A 20 -2.51 -22.73 2.46
N LEU A 21 -1.87 -21.70 1.90
CA LEU A 21 -1.90 -20.34 2.45
C LEU A 21 -3.33 -19.78 2.51
N GLN A 22 -4.15 -20.01 1.49
CA GLN A 22 -5.58 -19.67 1.54
C GLN A 22 -6.33 -20.41 2.67
N SER A 23 -6.03 -21.70 2.86
CA SER A 23 -6.64 -22.49 3.93
C SER A 23 -6.27 -21.96 5.31
N ARG A 24 -5.02 -21.50 5.48
CA ARG A 24 -4.53 -20.85 6.70
C ARG A 24 -5.23 -19.52 6.94
N ILE A 25 -5.36 -18.64 5.94
CA ILE A 25 -6.13 -17.40 6.07
C ILE A 25 -7.55 -17.67 6.54
N ARG A 26 -8.28 -18.59 5.87
CA ARG A 26 -9.65 -18.92 6.26
C ARG A 26 -9.78 -19.42 7.71
N ASN A 27 -8.74 -20.04 8.26
CA ASN A 27 -8.72 -20.46 9.65
C ASN A 27 -8.48 -19.25 10.59
N LEU A 28 -7.51 -18.41 10.25
CA LEU A 28 -7.22 -17.20 11.00
C LEU A 28 -8.40 -16.23 11.02
N GLU A 29 -9.12 -16.02 9.91
CA GLU A 29 -10.33 -15.19 9.85
C GLU A 29 -11.45 -15.72 10.75
N ARG A 30 -11.62 -17.05 10.83
CA ARG A 30 -12.58 -17.65 11.79
C ARG A 30 -12.14 -17.45 13.24
N THR A 31 -10.84 -17.44 13.47
CA THR A 31 -10.27 -17.15 14.79
C THR A 31 -10.47 -15.66 15.15
N GLU A 32 -10.27 -14.76 14.19
CA GLU A 32 -10.56 -13.34 14.30
C GLU A 32 -12.04 -13.10 14.66
N ALA A 33 -12.97 -13.72 13.94
CA ALA A 33 -14.40 -13.62 14.22
C ALA A 33 -14.78 -14.12 15.63
N GLN A 34 -14.12 -15.17 16.11
CA GLN A 34 -14.29 -15.63 17.50
C GLN A 34 -13.77 -14.60 18.51
N TYR A 35 -12.60 -14.01 18.26
CA TYR A 35 -12.07 -12.95 19.14
C TYR A 35 -12.95 -11.71 19.15
N LEU A 36 -13.50 -11.30 18.01
CA LEU A 36 -14.48 -10.22 17.93
C LEU A 36 -15.73 -10.53 18.77
N THR A 37 -16.22 -11.78 18.71
CA THR A 37 -17.35 -12.23 19.52
C THR A 37 -17.03 -12.23 21.03
N LEU A 38 -15.77 -12.48 21.40
CA LEU A 38 -15.32 -12.38 22.80
C LEU A 38 -15.21 -10.92 23.26
N LEU A 39 -14.75 -10.02 22.40
CA LEU A 39 -14.75 -8.57 22.67
C LEU A 39 -16.15 -8.03 22.93
N ASP A 40 -17.14 -8.47 22.14
CA ASP A 40 -18.55 -8.08 22.34
C ASP A 40 -19.13 -8.52 23.70
N ARG A 41 -18.51 -9.51 24.34
CA ARG A 41 -18.93 -10.07 25.64
C ARG A 41 -18.00 -9.68 26.79
N ALA A 42 -16.94 -8.94 26.53
CA ALA A 42 -15.96 -8.58 27.54
C ALA A 42 -16.47 -7.41 28.39
N ASP A 43 -16.62 -7.63 29.69
CA ASP A 43 -17.17 -6.63 30.62
C ASP A 43 -16.08 -5.75 31.27
N THR A 44 -14.82 -6.20 31.26
CA THR A 44 -13.71 -5.51 31.93
C THR A 44 -12.68 -4.96 30.93
N ILE A 45 -12.02 -3.87 31.31
CA ILE A 45 -10.97 -3.25 30.47
C ILE A 45 -9.79 -4.21 30.29
N ASP A 46 -9.40 -4.94 31.34
CA ASP A 46 -8.29 -5.89 31.26
C ASP A 46 -8.59 -7.03 30.27
N ASP A 47 -9.82 -7.53 30.25
CA ASP A 47 -10.25 -8.55 29.28
C ASP A 47 -10.24 -7.99 27.85
N ILE A 48 -10.74 -6.77 27.65
CA ILE A 48 -10.74 -6.09 26.34
C ILE A 48 -9.31 -5.91 25.82
N LEU A 49 -8.38 -5.45 26.66
CA LEU A 49 -6.99 -5.26 26.27
C LEU A 49 -6.32 -6.60 25.94
N THR A 50 -6.57 -7.62 26.75
CA THR A 50 -6.03 -8.97 26.52
C THR A 50 -6.53 -9.56 25.21
N VAL A 51 -7.83 -9.44 24.91
CA VAL A 51 -8.38 -9.95 23.64
C VAL A 51 -7.89 -9.15 22.45
N ASN A 52 -7.76 -7.81 22.56
CA ASN A 52 -7.18 -6.98 21.50
C ASN A 52 -5.74 -7.37 21.17
N ASP A 53 -4.88 -7.59 22.17
CA ASP A 53 -3.50 -8.03 21.94
C ASP A 53 -3.43 -9.35 21.14
N ARG A 54 -4.33 -10.29 21.46
CA ARG A 54 -4.45 -11.54 20.69
C ARG A 54 -5.00 -11.31 19.29
N LEU A 55 -5.99 -10.44 19.14
CA LEU A 55 -6.60 -10.09 17.86
C LEU A 55 -5.58 -9.45 16.91
N ASP A 56 -4.76 -8.53 17.41
CA ASP A 56 -3.69 -7.88 16.65
C ASP A 56 -2.65 -8.90 16.16
N GLY A 57 -2.30 -9.86 17.01
CA GLY A 57 -1.44 -10.99 16.62
C GLY A 57 -2.04 -11.85 15.51
N VAL A 58 -3.36 -12.09 15.50
CA VAL A 58 -4.04 -12.80 14.41
C VAL A 58 -4.04 -11.98 13.13
N ARG A 59 -4.38 -10.69 13.21
CA ARG A 59 -4.40 -9.79 12.05
C ARG A 59 -3.03 -9.66 11.39
N SER A 60 -1.98 -9.51 12.19
CA SER A 60 -0.62 -9.46 11.65
C SER A 60 -0.24 -10.74 10.90
N GLN A 61 -0.69 -11.90 11.37
CA GLN A 61 -0.47 -13.16 10.65
C GLN A 61 -1.26 -13.24 9.35
N ILE A 62 -2.51 -12.77 9.35
CA ILE A 62 -3.33 -12.68 8.13
C ILE A 62 -2.61 -11.79 7.12
N GLU A 63 -2.22 -10.57 7.50
CA GLU A 63 -1.54 -9.60 6.64
C GLU A 63 -0.25 -10.17 6.03
N GLN A 64 0.56 -10.86 6.84
CA GLN A 64 1.78 -11.52 6.35
C GLN A 64 1.48 -12.60 5.29
N ILE A 65 0.49 -13.45 5.55
CA ILE A 65 0.11 -14.51 4.60
C ILE A 65 -0.52 -13.91 3.34
N GLN A 66 -1.30 -12.84 3.48
CA GLN A 66 -1.95 -12.15 2.37
C GLN A 66 -0.91 -11.44 1.47
N GLY A 67 0.12 -10.84 2.07
CA GLY A 67 1.28 -10.32 1.32
C GLY A 67 2.01 -11.41 0.55
N ARG A 68 2.16 -12.62 1.13
CA ARG A 68 2.75 -13.78 0.44
C ARG A 68 1.87 -14.23 -0.73
N LEU A 69 0.55 -14.33 -0.55
CA LEU A 69 -0.39 -14.67 -1.63
C LEU A 69 -0.30 -13.68 -2.80
N ASN A 70 -0.29 -12.38 -2.52
CA ASN A 70 -0.18 -11.34 -3.55
C ASN A 70 1.12 -11.49 -4.36
N LEU A 71 2.23 -11.81 -3.71
CA LEU A 71 3.49 -12.09 -4.40
C LEU A 71 3.39 -13.32 -5.32
N LEU A 72 2.75 -14.40 -4.88
CA LEU A 72 2.53 -15.58 -5.72
C LEU A 72 1.63 -15.26 -6.93
N ASP A 73 0.64 -14.39 -6.74
CA ASP A 73 -0.28 -13.92 -7.79
C ASP A 73 0.48 -13.12 -8.85
N ASP A 74 1.27 -12.13 -8.42
CA ASP A 74 2.11 -11.29 -9.28
C ASP A 74 3.10 -12.13 -10.12
N LEU A 75 3.69 -13.16 -9.52
CA LEU A 75 4.61 -14.07 -10.21
C LEU A 75 3.90 -14.93 -11.27
N THR A 76 2.67 -15.36 -10.98
CA THR A 76 1.85 -16.17 -11.91
C THR A 76 1.37 -15.32 -13.09
N ASP A 77 1.00 -14.07 -12.84
CA ASP A 77 0.61 -13.12 -13.89
C ASP A 77 1.78 -12.79 -14.83
N LEU A 78 2.99 -12.56 -14.29
CA LEU A 78 4.20 -12.36 -15.09
C LEU A 78 4.60 -13.60 -15.89
N ALA A 79 4.47 -14.80 -15.30
CA ALA A 79 4.75 -16.07 -15.98
C ALA A 79 3.75 -16.37 -17.11
N THR A 80 2.47 -16.01 -16.94
CA THR A 80 1.44 -16.14 -17.99
C THR A 80 1.79 -15.33 -19.24
N VAL A 81 2.49 -14.21 -19.09
CA VAL A 81 2.97 -13.39 -20.22
C VAL A 81 4.21 -14.00 -20.90
N SER A 82 4.98 -14.85 -20.21
CA SER A 82 6.23 -15.44 -20.68
C SER A 82 6.06 -16.89 -21.20
N MET A 83 5.07 -17.16 -22.04
CA MET A 83 4.99 -18.44 -22.75
C MET A 83 5.98 -18.46 -23.93
N SER A 84 7.16 -19.09 -23.77
CA SER A 84 8.07 -19.35 -24.89
C SER A 84 7.69 -20.66 -25.59
N ILE A 85 6.95 -20.57 -26.70
CA ILE A 85 6.81 -21.69 -27.65
C ILE A 85 8.13 -21.82 -28.40
N SER A 86 8.83 -22.95 -28.23
CA SER A 86 10.02 -23.29 -29.02
C SER A 86 9.61 -24.26 -30.15
N PRO A 87 9.45 -23.79 -31.40
CA PRO A 87 9.20 -24.69 -32.53
C PRO A 87 10.49 -25.39 -32.94
N LEU A 88 10.48 -26.73 -32.90
CA LEU A 88 11.52 -27.57 -33.48
C LEU A 88 11.41 -27.52 -35.02
N VAL A 89 12.17 -26.65 -35.68
CA VAL A 89 12.35 -26.67 -37.15
C VAL A 89 13.82 -26.40 -37.51
N PRO A 90 14.44 -27.20 -38.40
CA PRO A 90 15.86 -27.11 -38.71
C PRO A 90 16.22 -25.87 -39.54
N ALA A 91 17.48 -25.49 -39.42
CA ALA A 91 18.12 -24.28 -39.92
C ALA A 91 17.85 -23.92 -41.38
N ALA A 92 17.48 -22.64 -41.61
CA ALA A 92 18.09 -21.77 -42.62
C ALA A 92 17.61 -20.31 -42.46
N THR A 93 18.59 -19.43 -42.18
CA THR A 93 18.76 -18.06 -42.70
C THR A 93 17.56 -17.11 -42.83
N SER A 94 17.52 -16.08 -41.99
CA SER A 94 17.90 -14.69 -42.35
C SER A 94 17.13 -13.66 -41.53
N GLU A 95 17.90 -12.70 -41.01
CA GLU A 95 17.55 -11.33 -40.62
C GLU A 95 16.14 -11.04 -40.09
N VAL A 96 16.05 -10.85 -38.78
CA VAL A 96 15.09 -9.90 -38.21
C VAL A 96 15.87 -8.83 -37.46
N SER A 97 15.75 -7.64 -38.04
CA SER A 97 16.23 -6.35 -37.60
C SER A 97 15.96 -6.07 -36.12
N SER A 98 16.95 -5.40 -35.54
CA SER A 98 16.93 -4.55 -34.34
C SER A 98 15.57 -3.94 -33.98
N GLY A 99 15.25 -4.00 -32.69
CA GLY A 99 14.18 -3.17 -32.12
C GLY A 99 13.47 -3.78 -30.91
N LYS A 100 14.21 -4.30 -29.92
CA LYS A 100 13.64 -4.52 -28.59
C LYS A 100 14.31 -3.54 -27.64
N PRO A 101 13.58 -2.57 -27.05
CA PRO A 101 14.16 -1.79 -25.97
C PRO A 101 14.41 -2.77 -24.83
N SER A 102 15.68 -2.92 -24.46
CA SER A 102 16.06 -3.75 -23.32
C SER A 102 15.40 -3.16 -22.08
N PHE A 103 14.79 -4.00 -21.25
CA PHE A 103 14.21 -3.58 -19.97
C PHE A 103 15.24 -2.82 -19.11
N VAL A 104 16.52 -3.14 -19.29
CA VAL A 104 17.67 -2.51 -18.64
C VAL A 104 17.92 -1.08 -19.16
N ASP A 105 17.68 -0.82 -20.44
CA ASP A 105 17.86 0.51 -21.04
C ASP A 105 16.80 1.49 -20.51
N ASN A 106 15.53 1.04 -20.48
CA ASN A 106 14.41 1.82 -19.93
C ASN A 106 14.53 2.04 -18.41
N PHE A 107 15.11 1.08 -17.67
CA PHE A 107 15.33 1.21 -16.22
C PHE A 107 16.43 2.22 -15.89
N SER A 108 17.50 2.25 -16.69
CA SER A 108 18.58 3.23 -16.52
C SER A 108 18.14 4.66 -16.84
N GLU A 109 17.26 4.84 -17.83
CA GLU A 109 16.69 6.14 -18.21
C GLU A 109 15.65 6.64 -17.17
N ALA A 110 14.87 5.73 -16.57
CA ALA A 110 13.93 6.04 -15.50
C ALA A 110 14.63 6.50 -14.20
N ILE A 111 15.79 5.91 -13.87
CA ILE A 111 16.59 6.35 -12.71
C ILE A 111 17.22 7.73 -12.96
N GLY A 112 17.62 8.03 -14.20
CA GLY A 112 18.14 9.34 -14.58
C GLY A 112 17.14 10.50 -14.38
N TRP A 113 15.84 10.26 -14.61
CA TRP A 113 14.79 11.26 -14.41
C TRP A 113 14.40 11.50 -12.94
N SER A 114 14.76 10.58 -12.03
CA SER A 114 14.46 10.73 -10.60
C SER A 114 15.23 11.87 -9.94
N GLY A 115 16.43 12.20 -10.41
CA GLY A 115 17.28 13.26 -9.84
C GLY A 115 16.74 14.67 -10.09
N ASP A 116 16.37 14.99 -11.33
CA ASP A 116 15.83 16.31 -11.69
C ASP A 116 14.38 16.50 -11.20
N ALA A 117 13.59 15.43 -11.12
CA ALA A 117 12.24 15.48 -10.54
C ALA A 117 12.28 15.82 -9.04
N LEU A 118 13.21 15.21 -8.29
CA LEU A 118 13.39 15.50 -6.87
C LEU A 118 13.94 16.92 -6.64
N ALA A 119 14.87 17.38 -7.47
CA ALA A 119 15.39 18.74 -7.42
C ALA A 119 14.31 19.79 -7.74
N ARG A 120 13.41 19.53 -8.70
CA ARG A 120 12.27 20.41 -9.02
C ARG A 120 11.19 20.41 -7.94
N LEU A 121 10.94 19.28 -7.27
CA LEU A 121 10.03 19.23 -6.11
C LEU A 121 10.59 20.03 -4.92
N LEU A 122 11.89 19.91 -4.63
CA LEU A 122 12.53 20.69 -3.58
C LEU A 122 12.54 22.19 -3.90
N ALA A 123 12.88 22.57 -5.14
CA ALA A 123 12.89 23.97 -5.57
C ALA A 123 11.47 24.59 -5.62
N GLY A 124 10.45 23.80 -6.00
CA GLY A 124 9.05 24.25 -6.04
C GLY A 124 8.43 24.45 -4.65
N SER A 125 8.88 23.70 -3.64
CA SER A 125 8.34 23.75 -2.28
C SER A 125 8.53 25.10 -1.59
N ALA A 126 9.62 25.82 -1.89
CA ALA A 126 9.92 27.13 -1.30
C ALA A 126 8.91 28.21 -1.73
N TYR A 127 8.45 28.18 -2.99
CA TYR A 127 7.47 29.14 -3.49
C TYR A 127 6.07 28.96 -2.89
N ILE A 128 5.68 27.71 -2.65
CA ILE A 128 4.37 27.39 -2.06
C ILE A 128 4.31 27.86 -0.60
N ILE A 129 5.40 27.71 0.16
CA ILE A 129 5.47 28.15 1.56
C ILE A 129 5.38 29.69 1.66
N VAL A 130 6.10 30.42 0.81
CA VAL A 130 6.05 31.90 0.80
C VAL A 130 4.66 32.41 0.36
N ALA A 131 4.05 31.77 -0.64
CA ALA A 131 2.69 32.11 -1.08
C ALA A 131 1.63 31.82 -0.01
N ALA A 132 1.73 30.67 0.68
CA ALA A 132 0.83 30.32 1.77
C ALA A 132 0.96 31.28 2.96
N MET A 133 2.18 31.75 3.26
CA MET A 133 2.44 32.72 4.33
C MET A 133 1.75 34.06 4.06
N TRP A 134 1.68 34.53 2.82
CA TRP A 134 0.95 35.76 2.47
C TRP A 134 -0.57 35.62 2.57
N LEU A 135 -1.11 34.40 2.50
CA LEU A 135 -2.55 34.12 2.53
C LEU A 135 -3.06 33.89 3.96
N ILE A 136 -2.26 33.26 4.83
CA ILE A 136 -2.66 32.91 6.20
C ILE A 136 -2.59 34.11 7.16
N VAL A 137 -1.56 34.97 7.04
CA VAL A 137 -1.35 36.12 7.93
C VAL A 137 -2.54 37.10 7.98
N PRO A 138 -3.12 37.57 6.86
CA PRO A 138 -4.28 38.46 6.93
C PRO A 138 -5.54 37.76 7.47
N GLY A 139 -5.71 36.47 7.20
CA GLY A 139 -6.84 35.67 7.72
C GLY A 139 -6.82 35.55 9.25
N VAL A 140 -5.66 35.26 9.83
CA VAL A 140 -5.50 35.16 11.30
C VAL A 140 -5.70 36.52 11.96
N LEU A 141 -5.18 37.61 11.38
CA LEU A 141 -5.38 38.96 11.91
C LEU A 141 -6.86 39.38 11.89
N ALA A 142 -7.61 39.03 10.84
CA ALA A 142 -9.04 39.30 10.77
C ALA A 142 -9.83 38.54 11.86
N VAL A 143 -9.53 37.26 12.08
CA VAL A 143 -10.20 36.44 13.11
C VAL A 143 -9.92 36.97 14.52
N VAL A 144 -8.67 37.32 14.82
CA VAL A 144 -8.30 37.89 16.13
C VAL A 144 -8.95 39.25 16.35
N GLY A 145 -9.00 40.11 15.32
CA GLY A 145 -9.69 41.40 15.38
C GLY A 145 -11.18 41.26 15.68
N VAL A 146 -11.87 40.34 14.99
CA VAL A 146 -13.30 40.06 15.22
C VAL A 146 -13.53 39.52 16.62
N TRP A 147 -12.67 38.62 17.10
CA TRP A 147 -12.80 38.05 18.44
C TRP A 147 -12.62 39.09 19.56
N PHE A 148 -11.68 40.03 19.41
CA PHE A 148 -11.50 41.12 20.35
C PHE A 148 -12.64 42.15 20.29
N SER A 149 -13.23 42.39 19.12
CA SER A 149 -14.41 43.26 18.98
C SER A 149 -15.64 42.69 19.68
N ARG A 150 -15.85 41.38 19.62
CA ARG A 150 -17.02 40.71 20.24
C ARG A 150 -16.96 40.61 21.76
N ARG A 151 -15.80 40.87 22.37
CA ARG A 151 -15.62 40.83 23.83
C ARG A 151 -15.99 42.13 24.55
N LYS A 152 -16.33 43.19 23.83
CA LYS A 152 -16.59 44.52 24.41
C LYS A 152 -18.06 44.82 24.74
N GLU A 153 -18.97 43.87 24.55
CA GLU A 153 -20.39 44.07 24.89
C GLU A 153 -20.71 43.39 26.23
N THR A 154 -20.45 44.10 27.33
CA THR A 154 -20.95 43.73 28.67
C THR A 154 -22.37 44.30 28.85
N PRO A 155 -23.40 43.48 29.13
CA PRO A 155 -24.74 43.97 29.43
C PRO A 155 -24.77 44.74 30.76
N ALA A 156 -25.38 45.92 30.75
CA ALA A 156 -25.55 46.77 31.93
C ALA A 156 -26.48 46.10 32.97
N VAL A 157 -25.97 45.89 34.18
CA VAL A 157 -26.74 45.39 35.33
C VAL A 157 -27.59 46.53 35.90
N GLN A 158 -28.92 46.41 35.86
CA GLN A 158 -29.83 47.28 36.62
C GLN A 158 -29.90 46.80 38.09
N PRO A 159 -29.80 47.69 39.08
CA PRO A 159 -29.93 47.33 40.50
C PRO A 159 -31.40 47.14 40.92
N PRO A 160 -31.71 46.22 41.85
CA PRO A 160 -33.07 45.98 42.32
C PRO A 160 -33.52 47.07 43.33
N ALA A 161 -34.84 47.34 43.34
CA ALA A 161 -35.55 48.08 44.38
C ALA A 161 -36.26 47.11 45.34
#